data_AF-A0AAW6XZB9-F1
#
_entry.id   AF-A0AAW6XZB9-F1
#
_cell.length_a   1.000
_cell.length_b   1.000
_cell.length_c   1.000
_cell.angle_alpha   90.00
_cell.angle_beta   90.00
_cell.angle_gamma   90.00
#
_symmetry.space_group_name_H-M   'P 1'
#
loop_
_entity.id
_entity.type
_entity.pdbx_description
1 polymer ?
#
loop_
_entity_poly.entity_id
_entity_poly.type
_entity_poly.pdbx_seq_one_letter_code
_entity_poly.pdbx_strand_id
1 'polypeptide(L)'
;AAAAVMNAVILTSVLSAGNSGLYASTRMLYALAKSGKAPRVFASTSSHGVPVPALIATTMVGAACFLTSLIGDGGAYTWLVNASGLAGFITWVAVAWSHLRFRKAFLAQGHSLDELPYKSSFFPLGPIIALIMCIVVILGQNYEALLGRGDFTTLLTSYIGLPIFLAIWAIHK
;
A
#
# COMPACT_ATOMS: atom_id res chain seq x y z
N ALA A 1 -31.16 -2.94 21.05
CA ALA A 1 -31.15 -3.79 19.83
C ALA A 1 -30.33 -3.16 18.70
N ALA A 2 -30.67 -1.96 18.19
CA ALA A 2 -29.99 -1.34 17.05
C ALA A 2 -28.46 -1.15 17.21
N ALA A 3 -28.00 -0.69 18.39
CA ALA A 3 -26.56 -0.52 18.66
C ALA A 3 -25.77 -1.85 18.63
N ALA A 4 -26.37 -2.94 19.14
CA ALA A 4 -25.73 -4.25 19.12
C ALA A 4 -25.62 -4.82 17.69
N VAL A 5 -26.64 -4.60 16.86
CA VAL A 5 -26.60 -4.94 15.43
C VAL A 5 -25.51 -4.15 14.71
N MET A 6 -25.42 -2.84 14.97
CA MET A 6 -24.38 -2.00 14.37
C MET A 6 -22.97 -2.46 14.78
N ASN A 7 -22.75 -2.78 16.06
CA ASN A 7 -21.46 -3.29 16.54
C ASN A 7 -21.10 -4.62 15.87
N ALA A 8 -22.07 -5.53 15.68
CA ALA A 8 -21.84 -6.79 14.98
C ALA A 8 -21.46 -6.58 13.50
N VAL A 9 -22.08 -5.62 12.82
CA VAL A 9 -21.73 -5.25 11.43
C VAL A 9 -20.32 -4.67 11.35
N ILE A 10 -19.96 -3.75 12.24
CA ILE A 10 -18.62 -3.17 12.30
C ILE A 10 -17.57 -4.26 12.55
N LEU A 11 -17.83 -5.13 13.54
CA LEU A 11 -16.89 -6.20 13.91
C LEU A 11 -16.66 -7.18 12.74
N THR A 12 -17.73 -7.64 12.09
CA THR A 12 -17.61 -8.55 10.94
C THR A 12 -16.90 -7.89 9.76
N SER A 13 -17.18 -6.60 9.51
CA SER A 13 -16.50 -5.83 8.45
C SER A 13 -15.00 -5.68 8.71
N VAL A 14 -14.61 -5.32 9.93
CA VAL A 14 -13.20 -5.15 10.31
C VAL A 14 -12.46 -6.49 10.29
N LEU A 15 -13.07 -7.57 10.76
CA LEU A 15 -12.47 -8.92 10.69
C LEU A 15 -12.27 -9.38 9.25
N SER A 16 -13.24 -9.14 8.37
CA SER A 16 -13.16 -9.46 6.94
C SER A 16 -12.05 -8.67 6.24
N ALA A 17 -12.01 -7.35 6.46
CA ALA A 17 -10.97 -6.48 5.92
C ALA A 17 -9.58 -6.88 6.43
N GLY A 18 -9.44 -7.17 7.73
CA GLY A 18 -8.20 -7.60 8.35
C GLY A 18 -7.67 -8.91 7.79
N ASN A 19 -8.53 -9.93 7.65
CA ASN A 19 -8.15 -11.21 7.05
C ASN A 19 -7.71 -11.05 5.58
N SER A 20 -8.45 -10.26 4.81
CA SER A 20 -8.11 -9.96 3.41
C SER A 20 -6.77 -9.22 3.28
N GLY A 21 -6.54 -8.22 4.13
CA GLY A 21 -5.30 -7.45 4.18
C GLY A 21 -4.09 -8.32 4.57
N LEU A 22 -4.24 -9.20 5.55
CA LEU A 22 -3.18 -10.13 5.97
C LEU A 22 -2.86 -11.14 4.87
N TYR A 23 -3.89 -11.69 4.22
CA TYR A 23 -3.72 -12.59 3.08
C TYR A 23 -2.97 -11.91 1.92
N ALA A 24 -3.42 -10.71 1.52
CA ALA A 24 -2.81 -9.96 0.43
C ALA A 24 -1.33 -9.62 0.74
N SER A 25 -1.05 -9.10 1.94
CA SER A 25 0.31 -8.73 2.36
C SER A 25 1.27 -9.92 2.36
N THR A 26 0.81 -11.04 2.88
CA THR A 26 1.57 -12.30 2.94
C THR A 26 1.92 -12.81 1.54
N ARG A 27 0.96 -12.78 0.61
CA ARG A 27 1.16 -13.21 -0.78
C ARG A 27 2.04 -12.25 -1.57
N MET A 28 1.93 -10.94 -1.32
CA MET A 28 2.82 -9.94 -1.91
C MET A 28 4.27 -10.16 -1.48
N LEU A 29 4.51 -10.35 -0.17
CA LEU A 29 5.85 -10.63 0.35
C LEU A 29 6.44 -11.93 -0.22
N TYR A 30 5.62 -12.98 -0.31
CA TYR A 30 6.01 -14.25 -0.95
C TYR A 30 6.37 -14.07 -2.43
N ALA A 31 5.56 -13.34 -3.20
CA ALA A 31 5.81 -13.08 -4.63
C ALA A 31 7.10 -12.28 -4.84
N LEU A 32 7.35 -11.30 -3.95
CA LEU A 32 8.59 -10.53 -3.94
C LEU A 32 9.80 -11.42 -3.67
N ALA A 33 9.70 -12.34 -2.71
CA ALA A 33 10.76 -13.30 -2.39
C ALA A 33 11.02 -14.30 -3.51
N LYS A 34 9.97 -14.79 -4.19
CA LYS A 34 10.11 -15.64 -5.38
C LYS A 34 10.78 -14.93 -6.55
N SER A 35 10.58 -13.62 -6.67
CA SER A 35 11.22 -12.79 -7.70
C SER A 35 12.65 -12.36 -7.33
N GLY A 36 13.21 -12.87 -6.22
CA GLY A 36 14.55 -12.51 -5.74
C GLY A 36 14.64 -11.11 -5.12
N LYS A 37 13.51 -10.44 -4.91
CA LYS A 37 13.41 -9.06 -4.41
C LYS A 37 13.25 -8.96 -2.90
N ALA A 38 13.04 -10.09 -2.22
CA ALA A 38 13.00 -10.21 -0.76
C ALA A 38 13.76 -11.47 -0.31
N PRO A 39 14.12 -11.59 0.98
CA PRO A 39 14.84 -12.74 1.50
C PRO A 39 14.18 -14.08 1.13
N ARG A 40 14.98 -15.05 0.67
CA ARG A 40 14.50 -16.36 0.21
C ARG A 40 13.72 -17.14 1.26
N VAL A 41 13.91 -16.83 2.54
CA VAL A 41 13.15 -17.42 3.66
C VAL A 41 11.63 -17.23 3.47
N PHE A 42 11.20 -16.11 2.89
CA PHE A 42 9.79 -15.84 2.63
C PHE A 42 9.24 -16.52 1.37
N ALA A 43 10.08 -17.17 0.57
CA ALA A 43 9.69 -17.87 -0.66
C ALA A 43 9.34 -19.35 -0.43
N SER A 44 9.41 -19.83 0.82
CA SER A 44 9.03 -21.20 1.18
C SER A 44 7.54 -21.30 1.52
N THR A 45 6.93 -22.44 1.21
CA THR A 45 5.52 -22.73 1.48
C THR A 45 5.38 -24.05 2.24
N SER A 46 4.35 -24.16 3.05
CA SER A 46 3.94 -25.43 3.66
C SER A 46 3.39 -26.40 2.62
N SER A 47 3.14 -27.65 3.01
CA SER A 47 2.48 -28.67 2.18
C SER A 47 1.10 -28.26 1.66
N HIS A 48 0.44 -27.32 2.33
CA HIS A 48 -0.88 -26.78 1.94
C HIS A 48 -0.76 -25.52 1.06
N GLY A 49 0.44 -25.16 0.60
CA GLY A 49 0.67 -24.00 -0.26
C GLY A 49 0.60 -22.64 0.47
N VAL A 50 0.73 -22.64 1.80
CA VAL A 50 0.71 -21.42 2.62
C VAL A 50 2.14 -20.94 2.88
N PRO A 51 2.51 -19.69 2.55
CA PRO A 51 3.84 -19.15 2.82
C PRO A 51 3.97 -18.74 4.30
N VAL A 52 4.19 -19.74 5.17
CA VAL A 52 4.19 -19.58 6.63
C VAL A 52 5.20 -18.53 7.13
N PRO A 53 6.46 -18.46 6.64
CA PRO A 53 7.39 -17.44 7.12
C PRO A 53 6.94 -16.02 6.77
N ALA A 54 6.36 -15.82 5.59
CA ALA A 54 5.80 -14.54 5.19
C ALA A 54 4.57 -14.17 6.03
N LEU A 55 3.72 -15.17 6.34
CA LEU A 55 2.55 -14.98 7.21
C LEU A 55 2.96 -14.56 8.62
N ILE A 56 3.93 -15.24 9.23
CA ILE A 56 4.41 -14.89 10.57
C ILE A 56 4.96 -13.47 10.58
N ALA A 57 5.78 -13.11 9.58
CA ALA A 57 6.34 -11.77 9.49
C ALA A 57 5.26 -10.67 9.38
N THR A 58 4.27 -10.85 8.51
CA THR A 58 3.18 -9.88 8.34
C THR A 58 2.28 -9.80 9.58
N THR A 59 1.99 -10.94 10.23
CA THR A 59 1.26 -10.97 11.50
C THR A 59 2.03 -10.28 12.62
N MET A 60 3.34 -10.47 12.72
CA MET A 60 4.18 -9.78 13.71
C MET A 60 4.15 -8.26 13.53
N VAL A 61 4.24 -7.77 12.29
CA VAL A 61 4.12 -6.33 12.01
C VAL A 61 2.74 -5.82 12.42
N GLY A 62 1.67 -6.53 12.06
CA GLY A 62 0.31 -6.17 12.47
C GLY A 62 0.13 -6.16 14.00
N ALA A 63 0.69 -7.15 14.70
CA ALA A 63 0.67 -7.22 16.16
C ALA A 63 1.46 -6.08 16.80
N ALA A 64 2.63 -5.72 16.25
CA ALA A 64 3.39 -4.57 16.71
C ALA A 64 2.59 -3.27 16.54
N CYS A 65 1.94 -3.06 15.39
CA CYS A 65 1.05 -1.93 15.18
C CYS A 65 -0.10 -1.91 16.18
N PHE A 66 -0.70 -3.06 16.49
CA PHE A 66 -1.74 -3.15 17.53
C PHE A 66 -1.21 -2.78 18.92
N LEU A 67 -0.01 -3.22 19.30
CA LEU A 67 0.58 -2.83 20.59
C LEU A 67 0.77 -1.32 20.73
N THR A 68 1.03 -0.59 19.63
CA THR A 68 1.12 0.87 19.69
C THR A 68 -0.19 1.58 19.98
N SER A 69 -1.35 0.92 19.80
CA SER A 69 -2.64 1.49 20.22
C SER A 69 -2.88 1.34 21.72
N LEU A 70 -2.18 0.42 22.37
CA LEU A 70 -2.26 0.17 23.82
C LEU A 70 -1.23 0.98 24.61
N ILE A 71 -0.18 1.49 23.96
CA ILE A 71 0.97 2.13 24.61
C ILE A 71 1.11 3.57 24.11
N GLY A 72 0.92 4.55 25.01
CA GLY A 72 1.12 5.99 24.77
C GLY A 72 -0.16 6.79 24.56
N ASP A 73 -0.02 8.09 24.27
CA ASP A 73 -1.13 9.07 24.17
C ASP A 73 -1.89 9.00 22.82
N GLY A 74 -1.90 7.86 22.14
CA GLY A 74 -2.56 7.67 20.82
C GLY A 74 -1.82 8.27 19.62
N GLY A 75 -0.78 9.08 19.83
CA GLY A 75 0.03 9.68 18.76
C GLY A 75 0.70 8.65 17.83
N ALA A 76 1.20 7.53 18.40
CA ALA A 76 1.82 6.45 17.62
C ALA A 76 0.82 5.74 16.69
N TYR A 77 -0.41 5.52 17.16
CA TYR A 77 -1.48 4.96 16.34
C TYR A 77 -1.85 5.91 15.19
N THR A 78 -2.06 7.19 15.46
CA THR A 78 -2.38 8.19 14.42
C THR A 78 -1.25 8.27 13.39
N TRP A 79 0.01 8.22 13.82
CA TRP A 79 1.15 8.19 12.92
C TRP A 79 1.15 6.95 12.01
N LEU A 80 0.90 5.75 12.55
CA LEU A 80 0.81 4.52 11.76
C LEU A 80 -0.32 4.53 10.74
N VAL A 81 -1.50 5.04 11.13
CA VAL A 81 -2.65 5.19 10.22
C VAL A 81 -2.28 6.12 9.06
N ASN A 82 -1.66 7.25 9.36
CA ASN A 82 -1.19 8.22 8.35
C ASN A 82 -0.11 7.62 7.42
N ALA A 83 0.85 6.88 7.99
CA ALA A 83 1.89 6.22 7.21
C ALA A 83 1.32 5.13 6.30
N SER A 84 0.36 4.33 6.79
CA SER A 84 -0.33 3.31 6.00
C SER A 84 -1.16 3.93 4.87
N GLY A 85 -1.88 5.03 5.14
CA GLY A 85 -2.64 5.76 4.12
C GLY A 85 -1.74 6.28 3.01
N LEU A 86 -0.63 6.92 3.38
CA LEU A 86 0.38 7.42 2.44
C LEU A 86 0.95 6.29 1.57
N ALA A 87 1.33 5.15 2.17
CA ALA A 87 1.83 3.99 1.44
C ALA A 87 0.81 3.44 0.43
N GLY A 88 -0.48 3.45 0.79
CA GLY A 88 -1.58 3.12 -0.11
C GLY A 88 -1.63 4.03 -1.34
N PHE A 89 -1.61 5.35 -1.14
CA PHE A 89 -1.62 6.29 -2.26
C PHE A 89 -0.37 6.21 -3.13
N ILE A 90 0.82 6.02 -2.54
CA ILE A 90 2.06 5.78 -3.30
C ILE A 90 1.90 4.56 -4.22
N THR A 91 1.32 3.47 -3.69
CA THR A 91 1.04 2.26 -4.48
C THR A 91 0.11 2.56 -5.64
N TRP A 92 -0.95 3.34 -5.42
CA TRP A 92 -1.90 3.71 -6.46
C TRP A 92 -1.28 4.62 -7.54
N VAL A 93 -0.43 5.57 -7.14
CA VAL A 93 0.38 6.37 -8.08
C VAL A 93 1.26 5.45 -8.94
N ALA A 94 1.95 4.49 -8.32
CA ALA A 94 2.80 3.54 -9.03
C ALA A 94 2.00 2.68 -10.02
N VAL A 95 0.81 2.22 -9.64
CA VAL A 95 -0.10 1.47 -10.53
C VAL A 95 -0.59 2.33 -11.70
N ALA A 96 -1.07 3.55 -11.43
CA ALA A 96 -1.55 4.46 -12.46
C ALA A 96 -0.45 4.83 -13.46
N TRP A 97 0.75 5.14 -12.95
CA TRP A 97 1.93 5.42 -13.75
C TRP A 97 2.36 4.21 -14.59
N SER A 98 2.40 3.02 -13.97
CA SER A 98 2.73 1.78 -14.67
C SER A 98 1.72 1.49 -15.77
N HIS A 99 0.43 1.72 -15.55
CA HIS A 99 -0.60 1.52 -16.56
C HIS A 99 -0.45 2.47 -17.75
N LEU A 100 -0.08 3.73 -17.53
CA LEU A 100 0.23 4.70 -18.61
C LEU A 100 1.47 4.31 -19.40
N ARG A 101 2.53 3.85 -18.71
CA ARG A 101 3.79 3.44 -19.35
C ARG A 101 3.68 2.08 -20.03
N PHE A 102 2.86 1.18 -19.51
CA PHE A 102 2.68 -0.19 -20.02
C PHE A 102 2.29 -0.18 -21.49
N ARG A 103 1.30 0.60 -21.91
CA ARG A 103 0.90 0.65 -23.32
C ARG A 103 2.01 1.16 -24.24
N LYS A 104 2.77 2.16 -23.80
CA LYS A 104 3.92 2.68 -24.58
C LYS A 104 5.01 1.62 -24.70
N ALA A 105 5.31 0.90 -23.62
CA ALA A 105 6.29 -0.18 -23.63
C ALA A 105 5.83 -1.38 -24.47
N PHE A 106 4.55 -1.73 -24.39
CA PHE A 106 3.94 -2.85 -25.14
C PHE A 106 4.01 -2.62 -26.66
N LEU A 107 3.63 -1.41 -27.09
CA LEU A 107 3.78 -1.00 -28.50
C LEU A 107 5.27 -0.97 -28.93
N ALA A 108 6.17 -0.47 -28.08
CA ALA A 108 7.60 -0.43 -28.37
C ALA A 108 8.24 -1.82 -28.45
N GLN A 109 7.64 -2.84 -27.82
CA GLN A 109 8.05 -4.25 -27.92
C GLN A 109 7.50 -4.94 -29.18
N GLY A 110 6.79 -4.20 -30.06
CA GLY A 110 6.26 -4.72 -31.32
C GLY A 110 4.88 -5.39 -31.20
N HIS A 111 4.27 -5.36 -30.01
CA HIS A 111 2.92 -5.90 -29.81
C HIS A 111 1.84 -4.90 -30.23
N SER A 112 0.76 -5.40 -30.79
CA SER A 112 -0.43 -4.62 -31.12
C SER A 112 -1.37 -4.52 -29.92
N LEU A 113 -2.05 -3.38 -29.76
CA LEU A 113 -3.00 -3.23 -28.64
C LEU A 113 -4.17 -4.22 -28.72
N ASP A 114 -4.44 -4.80 -29.90
CA ASP A 114 -5.45 -5.82 -30.14
C ASP A 114 -5.15 -7.17 -29.48
N GLU A 115 -3.88 -7.43 -29.15
CA GLU A 115 -3.47 -8.62 -28.38
C GLU A 115 -3.85 -8.52 -26.90
N LEU A 116 -4.23 -7.33 -26.41
CA LEU A 116 -4.60 -7.16 -25.00
C LEU A 116 -5.98 -7.78 -24.74
N PRO A 117 -6.09 -8.74 -23.78
CA PRO A 117 -7.37 -9.34 -23.40
C PRO A 117 -8.39 -8.30 -22.89
N TYR A 118 -7.89 -7.17 -22.39
CA TYR A 118 -8.70 -6.07 -21.89
C TYR A 118 -8.12 -4.72 -22.32
N LYS A 119 -8.96 -3.91 -22.96
CA LYS A 119 -8.66 -2.51 -23.29
C LYS A 119 -9.53 -1.62 -22.42
N SER A 120 -8.91 -0.88 -21.51
CA SER A 120 -9.62 0.11 -20.69
C SER A 120 -10.29 1.17 -21.57
N SER A 121 -11.61 1.32 -21.43
CA SER A 121 -12.45 2.24 -22.21
C SER A 121 -12.13 3.72 -21.95
N PHE A 122 -11.67 4.05 -20.74
CA PHE A 122 -11.34 5.43 -20.33
C PHE A 122 -9.85 5.75 -20.45
N PHE A 123 -9.06 4.92 -21.12
CA PHE A 123 -7.65 5.22 -21.34
C PHE A 123 -7.49 6.34 -22.40
N PRO A 124 -6.64 7.36 -22.19
CA PRO A 124 -5.69 7.56 -21.08
C PRO A 124 -6.23 8.41 -19.92
N LEU A 125 -7.45 8.96 -20.02
CA LEU A 125 -8.00 9.89 -19.03
C LEU A 125 -8.12 9.28 -17.63
N GLY A 126 -8.61 8.04 -17.53
CA GLY A 126 -8.79 7.36 -16.24
C GLY A 126 -7.51 7.29 -15.40
N PRO A 127 -6.40 6.74 -15.92
CA PRO A 127 -5.13 6.73 -15.22
C PRO A 127 -4.55 8.12 -14.92
N ILE A 128 -4.75 9.12 -15.79
CA ILE A 128 -4.28 10.49 -15.55
C ILE A 128 -5.05 11.12 -14.39
N ILE A 129 -6.37 11.00 -14.37
CA ILE A 129 -7.22 11.50 -13.29
C ILE A 129 -6.85 10.81 -11.97
N ALA A 130 -6.69 9.48 -11.98
CA ALA A 130 -6.27 8.74 -10.79
C ALA A 130 -4.92 9.23 -10.25
N LEU A 131 -3.95 9.48 -11.14
CA LEU A 131 -2.63 9.97 -10.76
C LEU A 131 -2.68 11.38 -10.16
N ILE A 132 -3.42 12.31 -10.79
CA ILE A 132 -3.62 13.66 -10.26
C ILE A 132 -4.31 13.61 -8.90
N MET A 133 -5.40 12.84 -8.76
CA MET A 133 -6.13 12.69 -7.51
C MET A 133 -5.27 12.13 -6.39
N CYS A 134 -4.47 11.09 -6.66
CA CYS A 134 -3.58 10.52 -5.64
C CYS A 134 -2.49 11.53 -5.21
N ILE A 135 -1.93 12.31 -6.15
CA ILE A 135 -0.96 13.36 -5.82
C ILE A 135 -1.62 14.45 -4.96
N VAL A 136 -2.82 14.90 -5.31
CA VAL A 136 -3.57 15.88 -4.52
C VAL A 136 -3.85 15.37 -3.11
N VAL A 137 -4.23 14.11 -2.94
CA VAL A 137 -4.48 13.54 -1.62
C VAL A 137 -3.19 13.40 -0.80
N ILE A 138 -2.08 12.97 -1.42
CA ILE A 138 -0.77 12.91 -0.75
C ILE A 138 -0.37 14.30 -0.25
N LEU A 139 -0.48 15.34 -1.10
CA LEU A 139 -0.17 16.71 -0.71
C LEU A 139 -1.16 17.29 0.30
N GLY A 140 -2.44 16.93 0.20
CA GLY A 140 -3.52 17.43 1.04
C GLY A 140 -3.59 16.80 2.44
N GLN A 141 -3.01 15.61 2.63
CA GLN A 141 -2.98 14.90 3.92
C GLN A 141 -2.41 15.76 5.06
N ASN A 142 -1.45 16.65 4.79
CA ASN A 142 -0.93 17.58 5.79
C ASN A 142 -0.66 18.96 5.18
N TYR A 143 -1.74 19.62 4.73
CA TYR A 143 -1.68 20.92 4.07
C TYR A 143 -1.07 22.03 4.95
N GLU A 144 -1.27 21.99 6.27
CA GLU A 144 -0.66 22.95 7.22
C GLU A 144 0.87 22.80 7.27
N ALA A 145 1.37 21.56 7.25
CA ALA A 145 2.80 21.32 7.12
C ALA A 145 3.35 21.77 5.76
N LEU A 146 2.57 21.63 4.68
CA LEU A 146 2.98 22.02 3.33
C LEU A 146 3.00 23.55 3.13
N LEU A 147 2.09 24.28 3.77
CA LEU A 147 2.02 25.76 3.73
C LEU A 147 3.06 26.45 4.62
N GLY A 148 3.97 25.70 5.24
CA GLY A 148 5.03 26.24 6.10
C GLY A 148 4.54 26.73 7.46
N ARG A 149 3.32 26.36 7.86
CA ARG A 149 2.74 26.67 9.18
C ARG A 149 2.99 25.58 10.21
N GLY A 150 3.39 24.38 9.76
CA GLY A 150 3.80 23.27 10.61
C GLY A 150 5.30 23.26 10.91
N ASP A 151 5.67 22.70 12.06
CA ASP A 151 7.06 22.43 12.43
C ASP A 151 7.71 21.39 11.50
N PHE A 152 9.04 21.47 11.31
CA PHE A 152 9.79 20.55 10.42
C PHE A 152 9.60 19.08 10.84
N THR A 153 9.46 18.85 12.14
CA THR A 153 9.16 17.54 12.74
C THR A 153 7.84 16.96 12.24
N THR A 154 6.80 17.79 12.11
CA THR A 154 5.46 17.39 11.64
C THR A 154 5.46 17.07 10.15
N LEU A 155 6.22 17.84 9.36
CA LEU A 155 6.42 17.56 7.95
C LEU A 155 7.17 16.24 7.75
N LEU A 156 8.27 16.04 8.47
CA LEU A 156 9.08 14.83 8.38
C LEU A 156 8.26 13.60 8.77
N THR A 157 7.57 13.63 9.91
CA THR A 157 6.76 12.49 10.40
C THR A 157 5.58 12.17 9.49
N SER A 158 4.94 13.16 8.88
CA SER A 158 3.78 12.96 7.99
C SER A 158 4.16 12.43 6.61
N TYR A 159 5.36 12.79 6.12
CA TYR A 159 5.81 12.46 4.79
C TYR A 159 6.95 11.45 4.72
N ILE A 160 7.40 10.90 5.86
CA ILE A 160 8.55 9.99 5.95
C ILE A 160 8.46 8.77 5.02
N GLY A 161 7.24 8.34 4.67
CA GLY A 161 7.01 7.26 3.70
C GLY A 161 7.52 7.57 2.29
N LEU A 162 7.52 8.84 1.86
CA LEU A 162 8.03 9.25 0.55
C LEU A 162 9.55 9.11 0.41
N PRO A 163 10.40 9.69 1.29
CA PRO A 163 11.85 9.51 1.19
C PRO A 163 12.26 8.06 1.44
N ILE A 164 11.59 7.33 2.34
CA ILE A 164 11.85 5.89 2.53
C ILE A 164 11.56 5.12 1.23
N PHE A 165 10.41 5.37 0.60
CA PHE A 165 10.07 4.74 -0.67
C PHE A 165 11.08 5.07 -1.76
N LEU A 166 11.46 6.34 -1.92
CA LEU A 166 12.45 6.77 -2.91
C LEU A 166 13.83 6.16 -2.64
N ALA A 167 14.25 6.06 -1.38
CA ALA A 167 15.50 5.42 -0.99
C ALA A 167 15.50 3.92 -1.33
N ILE A 168 14.43 3.21 -0.98
CA ILE A 168 14.27 1.79 -1.32
C ILE A 168 14.26 1.62 -2.85
N TRP A 169 13.52 2.46 -3.57
CA TRP A 169 13.45 2.42 -5.03
C TRP A 169 14.81 2.69 -5.69
N ALA A 170 15.62 3.59 -5.14
CA ALA A 170 16.96 3.88 -5.64
C ALA A 170 17.97 2.74 -5.34
N ILE A 171 17.87 2.09 -4.19
CA ILE A 171 18.74 0.98 -3.77
C ILE A 171 18.38 -0.32 -4.51
N HIS A 172 17.10 -0.53 -4.83
CA HIS A 172 16.59 -1.76 -5.45
C HIS A 172 16.78 -1.82 -6.98
N LYS A 173 17.77 -1.08 -7.51
CA LYS A 173 18.17 -1.12 -8.93
C LYS A 173 18.97 -2.37 -9.26
#